data_AF-A0A914CVB9-F1
#
_entry.id   AF-A0A914CVB9-F1
#
_cell.length_a   1.000
_cell.length_b   1.000
_cell.length_c   1.000
_cell.angle_alpha   90.00
_cell.angle_beta   90.00
_cell.angle_gamma   90.00
#
_symmetry.space_group_name_H-M   'P 1'
#
loop_
_entity.id
_entity.type
_entity.pdbx_description
1 polymer ?
#
loop_
_entity_poly.entity_id
_entity_poly.type
_entity_poly.pdbx_seq_one_letter_code
_entity_poly.pdbx_strand_id
1 'polypeptide(L)'
;MEGLILSVLFELLTTLFRIQWPRWRILSKLTGTEEYQDCGRYARVTTIENIRIFRFDAPLLYINVEHFTKSFDKVVDEFCIQEQMASQKIEPIKEKTNSCIRQMQMNNTEAHPINHVVLDCSGITFVDLTSVNALADVYQRMHAKEKNIYFACVK
;
A
#
# COMPACT_ATOMS: atom_id res chain seq x y z
N MET A 1 18.28 -40.53 -2.47
CA MET A 1 16.86 -40.18 -2.25
C MET A 1 16.71 -39.03 -1.25
N GLU A 2 17.45 -39.01 -0.14
CA GLU A 2 17.34 -37.98 0.90
C GLU A 2 17.55 -36.55 0.41
N GLY A 3 18.57 -36.31 -0.43
CA GLY A 3 18.84 -34.98 -0.99
C GLY A 3 17.71 -34.44 -1.88
N LEU A 4 17.00 -35.32 -2.61
CA LEU A 4 15.86 -34.92 -3.42
C LEU A 4 14.71 -34.41 -2.53
N ILE A 5 14.38 -35.16 -1.48
CA ILE A 5 13.31 -34.79 -0.54
C ILE A 5 13.63 -33.46 0.14
N LEU A 6 14.87 -33.28 0.60
CA LEU A 6 15.31 -32.03 1.23
C LEU A 6 15.23 -30.84 0.26
N SER A 7 15.61 -31.03 -1.00
CA SER A 7 15.55 -29.97 -2.01
C SER A 7 14.11 -29.53 -2.31
N VAL A 8 13.19 -30.49 -2.49
CA VAL A 8 11.78 -30.21 -2.77
C VAL A 8 11.12 -29.52 -1.56
N LEU A 9 11.43 -29.97 -0.35
CA LEU A 9 10.90 -29.36 0.87
C LEU A 9 11.41 -27.91 1.03
N PHE A 10 12.70 -27.67 0.77
CA PHE A 10 13.29 -26.34 0.84
C PHE A 10 12.69 -25.38 -0.21
N GLU A 11 12.47 -25.86 -1.42
CA GLU A 11 11.83 -25.08 -2.49
C GLU A 11 10.39 -24.69 -2.12
N LEU A 12 9.60 -25.63 -1.61
CA LEU A 12 8.23 -25.37 -1.17
C LEU A 12 8.22 -24.33 -0.03
N LEU A 13 9.07 -24.51 0.96
CA LEU A 13 9.16 -23.61 2.11
C LEU A 13 9.56 -22.19 1.69
N THR A 14 10.58 -22.06 0.84
CA THR A 14 11.03 -20.76 0.33
C THR A 14 9.94 -20.07 -0.50
N THR A 15 9.18 -20.85 -1.28
CA THR A 15 8.06 -20.32 -2.05
C THR A 15 6.96 -19.77 -1.14
N LEU A 16 6.61 -20.47 -0.06
CA LEU A 16 5.63 -19.98 0.92
C LEU A 16 6.09 -18.68 1.59
N PHE A 17 7.35 -18.60 2.02
CA PHE A 17 7.90 -17.38 2.62
C PHE A 17 7.86 -16.19 1.67
N ARG A 18 8.15 -16.40 0.38
CA ARG A 18 8.06 -15.34 -0.63
C ARG A 18 6.62 -14.85 -0.84
N ILE A 19 5.63 -15.72 -0.72
CA ILE A 19 4.20 -15.37 -0.86
C ILE A 19 3.70 -14.60 0.36
N GLN A 20 4.19 -14.92 1.56
CA GLN A 20 3.80 -14.30 2.84
C GLN A 20 4.14 -12.80 2.90
N TRP A 21 5.27 -12.39 2.33
CA TRP A 21 5.77 -10.99 2.37
C TRP A 21 5.91 -10.39 0.97
N PRO A 22 4.79 -10.19 0.26
CA PRO A 22 4.82 -9.60 -1.06
C PRO A 22 5.13 -8.11 -1.00
N ARG A 23 5.55 -7.55 -2.13
CA ARG A 23 5.77 -6.11 -2.25
C ARG A 23 4.45 -5.36 -2.39
N TRP A 24 4.38 -4.20 -1.78
CA TRP A 24 3.32 -3.21 -1.97
C TRP A 24 3.95 -1.85 -2.30
N ARG A 25 3.19 -0.99 -2.97
CA ARG A 25 3.66 0.35 -3.38
C ARG A 25 2.54 1.38 -3.26
N ILE A 26 2.95 2.62 -3.01
CA ILE A 26 2.07 3.78 -3.17
C ILE A 26 2.33 4.35 -4.56
N LEU A 27 1.27 4.62 -5.30
CA LEU A 27 1.37 5.19 -6.64
C LEU A 27 1.10 6.70 -6.61
N SER A 28 1.77 7.42 -7.51
CA SER A 28 1.50 8.83 -7.79
C SER A 28 1.62 9.11 -9.28
N LYS A 29 0.99 10.21 -9.72
CA LYS A 29 0.94 10.58 -11.12
C LYS A 29 2.29 11.11 -11.57
N LEU A 30 2.79 10.61 -12.69
CA LEU A 30 4.01 11.13 -13.29
C LEU A 30 3.70 12.46 -14.02
N THR A 31 4.43 13.53 -13.70
CA THR A 31 4.11 14.88 -14.21
C THR A 31 4.14 14.91 -15.73
N GLY A 32 3.05 15.43 -16.33
CA GLY A 32 2.89 15.54 -17.79
C GLY A 32 2.44 14.27 -18.50
N THR A 33 2.03 13.22 -17.76
CA THR A 33 1.52 11.96 -18.32
C THR A 33 0.30 11.47 -17.52
N GLU A 34 -0.47 10.55 -18.08
CA GLU A 34 -1.57 9.84 -17.37
C GLU A 34 -1.09 8.55 -16.69
N GLU A 35 0.22 8.33 -16.58
CA GLU A 35 0.78 7.15 -15.94
C GLU A 35 0.96 7.34 -14.42
N TYR A 36 0.66 6.27 -13.67
CA TYR A 36 0.86 6.19 -12.23
C TYR A 36 2.04 5.27 -11.91
N GLN A 37 3.02 5.79 -11.18
CA GLN A 37 4.27 5.09 -10.87
C GLN A 37 4.59 5.17 -9.37
N ASP A 38 5.54 4.34 -8.93
CA ASP A 38 6.03 4.33 -7.55
C ASP A 38 6.58 5.70 -7.14
N CYS A 39 6.04 6.25 -6.05
CA CYS A 39 6.43 7.52 -5.47
C CYS A 39 7.91 7.61 -5.04
N GLY A 40 8.65 6.49 -4.96
CA GLY A 40 10.07 6.46 -4.56
C GLY A 40 11.07 6.41 -5.70
N ARG A 41 10.62 6.18 -6.94
CA ARG A 41 11.52 5.82 -8.06
C ARG A 41 11.85 6.97 -8.99
N TYR A 42 11.02 8.02 -9.04
CA TYR A 42 11.17 9.13 -9.98
C TYR A 42 11.11 10.48 -9.27
N ALA A 43 11.98 11.42 -9.67
CA ALA A 43 12.03 12.76 -9.10
C ALA A 43 10.87 13.68 -9.57
N ARG A 44 10.15 13.29 -10.63
CA ARG A 44 9.13 14.12 -11.30
C ARG A 44 7.71 13.57 -11.09
N VAL A 45 7.28 13.57 -9.84
CA VAL A 45 6.01 12.96 -9.41
C VAL A 45 5.09 14.05 -8.86
N THR A 46 3.83 14.05 -9.31
CA THR A 46 2.78 14.92 -8.82
C THR A 46 1.83 14.09 -7.96
N THR A 47 1.79 14.38 -6.66
CA THR A 47 0.81 13.78 -5.76
C THR A 47 -0.55 14.43 -6.02
N ILE A 48 -1.60 13.63 -6.06
CA ILE A 48 -2.97 14.15 -6.14
C ILE A 48 -3.43 14.46 -4.71
N GLU A 49 -3.88 15.68 -4.48
CA GLU A 49 -4.48 16.08 -3.20
C GLU A 49 -5.68 15.20 -2.87
N ASN A 50 -5.88 14.89 -1.59
CA ASN A 50 -6.99 14.09 -1.06
C ASN A 50 -7.12 12.63 -1.52
N ILE A 51 -6.25 12.18 -2.43
CA ILE A 51 -6.29 10.83 -2.99
C ILE A 51 -4.99 10.09 -2.66
N ARG A 52 -5.13 8.83 -2.25
CA ARG A 52 -4.00 7.91 -2.12
C ARG A 52 -4.27 6.63 -2.87
N ILE A 53 -3.29 6.19 -3.65
CA ILE A 53 -3.39 4.98 -4.45
C ILE A 53 -2.45 3.94 -3.85
N PHE A 54 -3.02 2.86 -3.32
CA PHE A 54 -2.30 1.73 -2.76
C PHE A 54 -2.38 0.55 -3.73
N ARG A 55 -1.22 -0.02 -4.08
CA ARG A 55 -1.10 -1.19 -4.96
C ARG A 55 -0.45 -2.35 -4.23
N PHE A 56 -1.08 -3.51 -4.31
CA PHE A 56 -0.55 -4.77 -3.77
C PHE A 56 -0.16 -5.71 -4.93
N ASP A 57 1.13 -6.05 -5.03
CA ASP A 57 1.66 -6.86 -6.13
C ASP A 57 1.73 -8.36 -5.77
N ALA A 58 0.59 -8.95 -5.41
CA ALA A 58 0.47 -10.39 -5.13
C ALA A 58 -0.98 -10.87 -5.14
N PRO A 59 -1.23 -12.19 -5.32
CA PRO A 59 -2.52 -12.77 -5.01
C PRO A 59 -2.85 -12.54 -3.53
N LEU A 60 -4.12 -12.31 -3.23
CA LEU A 60 -4.60 -12.16 -1.87
C LEU A 60 -5.10 -13.52 -1.37
N LEU A 61 -4.35 -14.09 -0.44
CA LEU A 61 -4.55 -15.43 0.08
C LEU A 61 -4.55 -15.38 1.60
N TYR A 62 -5.17 -16.36 2.25
CA TYR A 62 -5.16 -16.52 3.70
C TYR A 62 -3.76 -16.37 4.31
N ILE A 63 -2.73 -16.90 3.63
CA ILE A 63 -1.36 -16.81 4.10
C ILE A 63 -0.88 -15.36 4.20
N ASN A 64 -1.15 -14.49 3.23
CA ASN A 64 -0.59 -13.13 3.17
C ASN A 64 -1.60 -12.00 3.47
N VAL A 65 -2.86 -12.33 3.75
CA VAL A 65 -3.92 -11.35 4.02
C VAL A 65 -3.60 -10.44 5.20
N GLU A 66 -2.97 -10.98 6.25
CA GLU A 66 -2.54 -10.19 7.41
C GLU A 66 -1.45 -9.17 7.03
N HIS A 67 -0.54 -9.54 6.13
CA HIS A 67 0.46 -8.62 5.62
C HIS A 67 -0.19 -7.50 4.80
N PHE A 68 -1.20 -7.84 3.98
CA PHE A 68 -1.98 -6.86 3.24
C PHE A 68 -2.68 -5.87 4.18
N THR A 69 -3.46 -6.34 5.15
CA THR A 69 -4.23 -5.46 6.05
C THR A 69 -3.31 -4.57 6.87
N LYS A 70 -2.23 -5.11 7.44
CA LYS A 70 -1.23 -4.30 8.17
C LYS A 70 -0.55 -3.26 7.30
N SER A 71 -0.18 -3.62 6.07
CA SER A 71 0.45 -2.69 5.14
C SER A 71 -0.50 -1.59 4.70
N PHE A 72 -1.77 -1.93 4.43
CA PHE A 72 -2.82 -0.98 4.08
C PHE A 72 -3.10 -0.01 5.23
N ASP A 73 -3.27 -0.53 6.45
CA ASP A 73 -3.55 0.28 7.64
C ASP A 73 -2.37 1.23 7.93
N LYS A 74 -1.13 0.72 7.84
CA LYS A 74 0.07 1.56 7.98
C LYS A 74 0.08 2.72 6.99
N VAL A 75 -0.28 2.45 5.74
CA VAL A 75 -0.37 3.48 4.70
C VAL A 75 -1.46 4.49 5.06
N VAL A 76 -2.67 4.05 5.43
CA VAL A 76 -3.77 4.95 5.83
C VAL A 76 -3.44 5.79 7.07
N ASP A 77 -2.75 5.22 8.06
CA ASP A 77 -2.43 5.87 9.33
C ASP A 77 -1.21 6.79 9.25
N GLU A 78 -0.16 6.43 8.49
CA GLU A 78 1.00 7.33 8.23
C GLU A 78 0.53 8.66 7.62
N PHE A 79 -0.57 8.65 6.87
CA PHE A 79 -1.15 9.88 6.30
C PHE A 79 -1.96 10.70 7.31
N CYS A 80 -2.65 10.06 8.27
CA CYS A 80 -3.32 10.79 9.35
C CYS A 80 -2.33 11.60 10.19
N ILE A 81 -1.11 11.08 10.40
CA ILE A 81 -0.05 11.78 11.14
C ILE A 81 0.49 12.98 10.34
N GLN A 82 0.62 12.87 9.02
CA GLN A 82 1.04 14.01 8.18
C GLN A 82 0.05 15.16 8.22
N GLU A 83 -1.25 14.86 8.27
CA GLU A 83 -2.33 15.84 8.40
C GLU A 83 -2.27 16.58 9.75
N GLN A 84 -2.00 15.84 10.83
CA GLN A 84 -1.86 16.39 12.18
C GLN A 84 -0.56 17.18 12.38
N MET A 85 0.57 16.72 11.81
CA MET A 85 1.86 17.42 11.89
C MET A 85 1.93 18.68 11.01
N ALA A 86 1.15 18.78 9.93
CA ALA A 86 1.01 20.03 9.19
C ALA A 86 0.25 21.10 10.02
N SER A 87 -0.62 20.66 10.94
CA SER A 87 -1.35 21.53 11.87
C SER A 87 -0.58 21.82 13.17
N GLN A 88 0.36 20.95 13.58
CA GLN A 88 1.22 21.14 14.74
C GLN A 88 2.70 20.98 14.35
N LYS A 89 3.38 22.12 14.21
CA LYS A 89 4.81 22.30 13.91
C LYS A 89 5.72 21.52 14.89
N ILE A 90 5.89 20.21 14.70
CA ILE A 90 6.77 19.34 15.49
C ILE A 90 7.71 18.60 14.54
N GLU A 91 9.01 18.70 14.77
CA GLU A 91 10.03 18.06 13.93
C GLU A 91 10.08 16.53 14.14
N PRO A 92 10.31 15.73 13.09
CA PRO A 92 10.27 14.28 13.20
C PRO A 92 11.58 13.66 13.71
N ILE A 93 11.43 12.70 14.62
CA ILE A 93 12.47 11.75 15.03
C ILE A 93 12.79 10.81 13.86
N LYS A 94 14.08 10.59 13.62
CA LYS A 94 14.63 9.84 12.48
C LYS A 94 14.37 8.34 12.61
N GLU A 95 13.35 7.83 11.94
CA GLU A 95 13.26 6.41 11.58
C GLU A 95 13.18 6.20 10.06
N LYS A 96 13.57 5.00 9.63
CA LYS A 96 13.78 4.58 8.23
C LYS A 96 12.43 4.47 7.47
N THR A 97 11.77 5.59 7.26
CA THR A 97 10.61 5.71 6.37
C THR A 97 11.07 5.81 4.92
N ASN A 98 10.32 5.21 4.00
CA ASN A 98 10.61 5.20 2.56
C ASN A 98 10.85 6.63 2.03
N SER A 99 11.94 6.83 1.30
CA SER A 99 12.45 8.12 0.78
C SER A 99 11.43 8.96 0.02
N CYS A 100 10.49 8.29 -0.66
CA CYS A 100 9.28 8.83 -1.31
C CYS A 100 8.55 9.88 -0.48
N ILE A 101 8.21 9.54 0.77
CA ILE A 101 7.28 10.32 1.59
C ILE A 101 7.92 11.67 1.98
N ARG A 102 9.26 11.72 2.05
CA ARG A 102 10.03 12.94 2.30
C ARG A 102 10.15 13.86 1.08
N GLN A 103 10.23 13.31 -0.13
CA GLN A 103 10.31 14.13 -1.36
C GLN A 103 8.99 14.83 -1.70
N MET A 104 7.86 14.34 -1.18
CA MET A 104 6.55 14.99 -1.29
C MET A 104 6.47 16.37 -0.61
N GLN A 105 7.44 16.76 0.24
CA GLN A 105 7.37 17.98 1.04
C GLN A 105 7.83 19.28 0.35
N MET A 106 8.35 19.27 -0.89
CA MET A 106 8.97 20.47 -1.48
C MET A 106 8.07 21.29 -2.42
N ASN A 107 6.89 20.79 -2.79
CA ASN A 107 5.98 21.54 -3.66
C ASN A 107 4.69 21.85 -2.92
N ASN A 108 4.72 23.00 -2.23
CA ASN A 108 3.59 23.80 -1.74
C ASN A 108 2.21 23.22 -2.10
N THR A 109 1.59 22.49 -1.18
CA THR A 109 0.18 22.14 -1.29
C THR A 109 -0.39 22.02 0.11
N GLU A 110 -1.50 22.72 0.34
CA GLU A 110 -2.20 22.75 1.61
C GLU A 110 -2.55 21.33 2.05
N ALA A 111 -2.31 21.02 3.33
CA ALA A 111 -2.55 19.69 3.88
C ALA A 111 -4.06 19.46 4.01
N HIS A 112 -4.67 18.93 2.97
CA HIS A 112 -6.08 18.57 2.97
C HIS A 112 -6.29 17.10 3.44
N PRO A 113 -7.37 16.83 4.19
CA PRO A 113 -7.72 15.48 4.63
C PRO A 113 -7.85 14.51 3.47
N ILE A 114 -7.15 13.39 3.59
CA ILE A 114 -7.26 12.30 2.61
C ILE A 114 -8.55 11.55 2.87
N ASN A 115 -9.59 11.97 2.15
CA ASN A 115 -10.91 11.37 2.21
C ASN A 115 -11.06 10.19 1.24
N HIS A 116 -10.15 10.04 0.27
CA HIS A 116 -10.30 9.05 -0.80
C HIS A 116 -9.06 8.15 -0.89
N VAL A 117 -9.29 6.84 -0.83
CA VAL A 117 -8.27 5.80 -0.99
C VAL A 117 -8.66 4.92 -2.17
N VAL A 118 -7.74 4.76 -3.11
CA VAL A 118 -7.89 3.86 -4.26
C VAL A 118 -7.03 2.64 -4.01
N LEU A 119 -7.65 1.47 -3.98
CA LEU A 119 -6.98 0.18 -4.01
C LEU A 119 -6.81 -0.25 -5.48
N ASP A 120 -5.58 -0.22 -5.98
CA ASP A 120 -5.22 -0.77 -7.28
C ASP A 120 -5.09 -2.29 -7.18
N CYS A 121 -6.10 -2.99 -7.70
CA CYS A 121 -6.20 -4.44 -7.74
C CYS A 121 -5.50 -5.06 -8.97
N SER A 122 -4.82 -4.28 -9.82
CA SER A 122 -4.17 -4.81 -11.03
C SER A 122 -3.12 -5.91 -10.73
N GLY A 123 -2.46 -5.80 -9.56
CA GLY A 123 -1.49 -6.77 -9.05
C GLY A 123 -2.10 -7.97 -8.33
N ILE A 124 -3.41 -7.93 -8.01
CA ILE A 124 -4.13 -9.02 -7.36
C ILE A 124 -4.58 -9.99 -8.45
N THR A 125 -3.97 -11.18 -8.47
CA THR A 125 -4.26 -12.19 -9.51
C THR A 125 -5.33 -13.19 -9.09
N PHE A 126 -5.52 -13.41 -7.79
CA PHE A 126 -6.50 -14.33 -7.22
C PHE A 126 -6.86 -13.88 -5.82
N VAL A 127 -8.07 -14.18 -5.38
CA VAL A 127 -8.58 -13.87 -4.03
C VAL A 127 -9.28 -15.11 -3.48
N ASP A 128 -8.88 -15.57 -2.30
CA ASP A 128 -9.58 -16.65 -1.59
C ASP A 128 -10.68 -16.14 -0.65
N LEU A 129 -11.49 -17.06 -0.09
CA LEU A 129 -12.63 -16.69 0.76
C LEU A 129 -12.22 -15.84 1.97
N THR A 130 -11.14 -16.21 2.65
CA THR A 130 -10.66 -15.46 3.81
C THR A 130 -10.22 -14.05 3.43
N SER A 131 -9.61 -13.91 2.26
CA SER A 131 -9.21 -12.62 1.71
C SER A 131 -10.39 -11.74 1.31
N VAL A 132 -11.47 -12.32 0.77
CA VAL A 132 -12.72 -11.56 0.49
C VAL A 132 -13.28 -10.99 1.79
N ASN A 133 -13.34 -11.79 2.86
CA ASN A 133 -13.82 -11.32 4.16
C ASN A 133 -12.92 -10.19 4.70
N ALA A 134 -11.61 -10.35 4.62
CA ALA A 134 -10.68 -9.31 5.05
C ALA A 134 -10.81 -8.01 4.23
N LEU A 135 -11.09 -8.09 2.92
CA LEU A 135 -11.39 -6.92 2.10
C LEU A 135 -12.69 -6.24 2.52
N ALA A 136 -13.73 -7.01 2.84
CA ALA A 136 -14.97 -6.49 3.40
C ALA A 136 -14.73 -5.79 4.74
N ASP A 137 -13.92 -6.38 5.62
CA ASP A 137 -13.55 -5.78 6.90
C ASP A 137 -12.77 -4.48 6.71
N VAL A 138 -11.82 -4.43 5.76
CA VAL A 138 -11.11 -3.20 5.38
C VAL A 138 -12.09 -2.14 4.91
N TYR A 139 -13.03 -2.49 4.04
CA TYR A 139 -14.05 -1.56 3.54
C TYR A 139 -14.88 -0.96 4.69
N GLN A 140 -15.37 -1.80 5.61
CA GLN A 140 -16.14 -1.35 6.76
C GLN A 140 -15.33 -0.46 7.70
N ARG A 141 -14.07 -0.81 7.97
CA ARG A 141 -13.17 0.00 8.80
C ARG A 141 -12.88 1.36 8.18
N MET A 142 -12.74 1.44 6.86
CA MET A 142 -12.54 2.71 6.15
C MET A 142 -13.80 3.57 6.18
N HIS A 143 -14.97 2.96 5.97
CA HIS A 143 -16.25 3.65 6.07
C HIS A 143 -16.50 4.19 7.49
N ALA A 144 -16.13 3.44 8.52
CA ALA A 144 -16.20 3.89 9.92
C ALA A 144 -15.24 5.06 10.23
N LYS A 145 -14.14 5.21 9.48
CA LYS A 145 -13.21 6.35 9.53
C LYS A 145 -13.65 7.51 8.61
N GLU A 146 -14.85 7.47 8.03
CA GLU A 146 -15.36 8.45 7.05
C GLU A 146 -14.47 8.60 5.80
N LYS A 147 -13.71 7.55 5.46
CA LYS A 147 -12.86 7.50 4.26
C LYS A 147 -13.54 6.68 3.17
N ASN A 148 -13.62 7.25 1.97
CA ASN A 148 -14.13 6.58 0.78
C ASN A 148 -13.03 5.69 0.19
N ILE A 149 -13.35 4.40 -0.02
CA ILE A 149 -12.45 3.45 -0.67
C ILE A 149 -12.99 3.09 -2.07
N TYR A 150 -12.12 3.10 -3.07
CA TYR A 150 -12.43 2.72 -4.45
C TYR A 150 -11.54 1.56 -4.87
N PHE A 151 -12.08 0.63 -5.65
CA PHE A 151 -11.31 -0.49 -6.21
C PHE A 151 -11.07 -0.22 -7.70
N ALA A 152 -9.82 -0.30 -8.14
CA ALA A 152 -9.41 -0.08 -9.52
C ALA A 152 -8.83 -1.37 -10.13
N CYS A 153 -9.04 -1.57 -11.44
CA CYS A 153 -8.47 -2.70 -12.20
C CYS A 153 -8.77 -4.09 -11.59
N VAL A 154 -10.00 -4.29 -11.12
CA VAL A 154 -10.48 -5.62 -10.68
C VAL A 154 -10.65 -6.50 -11.91
N LYS A 155 -10.19 -7.76 -11.84
CA LYS A 155 -10.27 -8.77 -12.91
C LYS A 155 -11.41 -9.75 -12.66
#